data_AF-A0A2S9XQ46-F1
#
_entry.id   AF-A0A2S9XQ46-F1
#
_cell.length_a   1.000
_cell.length_b   1.000
_cell.length_c   1.000
_cell.angle_alpha   90.00
_cell.angle_beta   90.00
_cell.angle_gamma   90.00
#
_symmetry.space_group_name_H-M   'P 1'
#
loop_
_entity.id
_entity.type
_entity.pdbx_description
1 polymer ?
#
loop_
_entity_poly.entity_id
_entity_poly.type
_entity_poly.pdbx_seq_one_letter_code
_entity_poly.pdbx_strand_id
1 'polypeptide(L)'
;MSRAWTLVCRACRADLSVALTEIEVDADPVQLVEGRDMLPAGCMWRARSGFVEFGISAADILCCRRDLPTATLGGSTGCCGPDGLDGPNLRCACGAAFATEYGDCYQPHVVCVDPRRVDCAPATPEVGVHVYPPNASHPSAWTFAAWLHELLELPDWYGLDLDLLVRDWAGRAPVMPIVVIWLDTARERAAGVPVGELIGRLAGAPITVITPVGDG
;
A
#
# COMPACT_ATOMS: atom_id res chain seq x y z
N MET A 1 0.92 -17.07 -8.29
CA MET A 1 1.00 -15.91 -7.36
C MET A 1 0.51 -14.70 -8.13
N SER A 2 -0.54 -14.03 -7.64
CA SER A 2 -0.99 -12.77 -8.23
C SER A 2 0.11 -11.71 -8.05
N ARG A 3 0.39 -10.94 -9.10
CA ARG A 3 1.37 -9.85 -9.04
C ARG A 3 0.70 -8.61 -8.45
N ALA A 4 1.37 -7.99 -7.48
CA ALA A 4 0.97 -6.70 -6.93
C ALA A 4 1.66 -5.55 -7.67
N TRP A 5 0.94 -4.46 -7.87
CA TRP A 5 1.34 -3.33 -8.70
C TRP A 5 1.07 -2.00 -8.01
N THR A 6 1.92 -1.00 -8.23
CA THR A 6 1.66 0.40 -7.89
C THR A 6 1.50 1.19 -9.17
N LEU A 7 0.46 2.02 -9.24
CA LEU A 7 0.25 2.97 -10.32
C LEU A 7 1.15 4.18 -10.06
N VAL A 8 1.98 4.54 -11.04
CA VAL A 8 2.96 5.61 -10.94
C VAL A 8 2.67 6.66 -11.99
N CYS A 9 2.63 7.93 -11.60
CA CYS A 9 2.43 9.04 -12.53
C CYS A 9 3.60 9.10 -13.52
N ARG A 10 3.31 9.05 -14.83
CA ARG A 10 4.37 9.15 -15.85
C ARG A 10 5.04 10.53 -15.89
N ALA A 11 4.33 11.59 -15.47
CA ALA A 11 4.83 12.95 -15.50
C ALA A 11 5.84 13.28 -14.39
N CYS A 12 5.55 12.89 -13.14
CA CYS A 12 6.38 13.23 -11.97
C CYS A 12 6.92 12.03 -11.19
N ARG A 13 6.60 10.80 -11.60
CA ARG A 13 7.01 9.55 -10.94
C ARG A 13 6.46 9.32 -9.52
N ALA A 14 5.51 10.14 -9.08
CA ALA A 14 4.84 9.93 -7.80
C ALA A 14 3.91 8.71 -7.84
N ASP A 15 3.84 8.00 -6.72
CA ASP A 15 2.87 6.92 -6.52
C ASP A 15 1.45 7.51 -6.48
N LEU A 16 0.59 6.92 -7.30
CA LEU A 16 -0.82 7.28 -7.43
C LEU A 16 -1.72 6.36 -6.62
N SER A 17 -1.29 5.10 -6.42
CA SER A 17 -2.10 4.08 -5.77
C SER A 17 -1.41 3.43 -4.57
N VAL A 18 -2.22 2.74 -3.76
CA VAL A 18 -1.73 1.65 -2.90
C VAL A 18 -1.28 0.45 -3.76
N ALA A 19 -0.79 -0.62 -3.14
CA ALA A 19 -0.53 -1.87 -3.83
C ALA A 19 -1.84 -2.50 -4.34
N LEU A 20 -1.88 -2.79 -5.64
CA LEU A 20 -3.05 -3.32 -6.36
C LEU A 20 -2.77 -4.73 -6.86
N THR A 21 -3.68 -5.65 -6.60
CA THR A 21 -3.66 -6.99 -7.17
C THR A 21 -4.32 -6.96 -8.54
N GLU A 22 -3.59 -7.34 -9.58
CA GLU A 22 -4.20 -7.52 -10.90
C GLU A 22 -5.09 -8.76 -10.88
N ILE A 23 -6.38 -8.58 -11.15
CA ILE A 23 -7.32 -9.69 -11.29
C ILE A 23 -7.59 -9.95 -12.78
N GLU A 24 -7.66 -11.23 -13.13
CA GLU A 24 -8.25 -11.63 -14.40
C GLU A 24 -9.73 -11.89 -14.15
N VAL A 25 -10.58 -11.32 -15.01
CA VAL A 25 -12.00 -11.60 -14.93
C VAL A 25 -12.40 -12.22 -16.27
N ASP A 26 -12.73 -13.50 -16.21
CA ASP A 26 -13.04 -14.36 -17.36
C ASP A 26 -14.39 -14.02 -18.01
N ALA A 27 -15.22 -13.25 -17.32
CA ALA A 27 -16.44 -12.65 -17.82
C ALA A 27 -16.43 -11.18 -17.41
N ASP A 28 -17.01 -10.34 -18.25
CA ASP A 28 -17.22 -8.91 -18.05
C ASP A 28 -17.40 -8.55 -16.55
N PRO A 29 -16.39 -7.99 -15.85
CA PRO A 29 -16.36 -7.93 -14.38
C PRO A 29 -17.38 -7.00 -13.76
N VAL A 30 -18.17 -6.35 -14.59
CA VAL A 30 -19.01 -5.27 -14.18
C VAL A 30 -20.15 -5.85 -13.36
N GLN A 31 -20.00 -5.86 -12.03
CA GLN A 31 -21.17 -5.66 -11.20
C GLN A 31 -21.68 -4.27 -11.57
N LEU A 32 -22.53 -4.21 -12.60
CA LEU A 32 -23.27 -3.04 -13.07
C LEU A 32 -24.32 -2.67 -12.02
N VAL A 33 -23.87 -2.54 -10.77
CA VAL A 33 -24.72 -2.23 -9.63
C VAL A 33 -24.52 -0.75 -9.37
N GLU A 34 -25.56 -0.01 -9.67
CA GLU A 34 -25.63 1.44 -9.45
C GLU A 34 -25.22 1.79 -8.01
N GLY A 35 -24.37 2.80 -7.87
CA GLY A 35 -23.93 3.31 -6.57
C GLY A 35 -22.91 2.42 -5.84
N ARG A 36 -22.29 1.44 -6.52
CA ARG A 36 -21.30 0.53 -5.91
C ARG A 36 -20.02 0.45 -6.71
N ASP A 37 -18.92 0.19 -5.99
CA ASP A 37 -17.62 -0.08 -6.58
C ASP A 37 -17.70 -1.27 -7.54
N MET A 38 -17.29 -1.04 -8.78
CA MET A 38 -17.23 -2.04 -9.85
C MET A 38 -16.19 -3.13 -9.56
N LEU A 39 -15.14 -2.78 -8.82
CA LEU A 39 -14.06 -3.67 -8.43
C LEU A 39 -13.97 -3.75 -6.90
N PRO A 40 -13.45 -4.85 -6.33
CA PRO A 40 -13.03 -4.87 -4.93
C PRO A 40 -11.88 -3.88 -4.69
N ALA A 41 -11.85 -3.28 -3.50
CA ALA A 41 -10.72 -2.46 -3.06
C ALA A 41 -9.40 -3.25 -3.10
N GLY A 42 -8.31 -2.59 -3.45
CA GLY A 42 -6.98 -3.22 -3.58
C GLY A 42 -6.83 -4.10 -4.82
N CYS A 43 -7.79 -4.08 -5.75
CA CYS A 43 -7.71 -4.77 -7.03
C CYS A 43 -7.62 -3.77 -8.19
N MET A 44 -6.98 -4.22 -9.27
CA MET A 44 -7.07 -3.56 -10.56
C MET A 44 -7.38 -4.54 -11.67
N TRP A 45 -7.94 -4.03 -12.76
CA TRP A 45 -8.22 -4.81 -13.96
C TRP A 45 -7.75 -4.05 -15.20
N ARG A 46 -7.18 -4.74 -16.17
CA ARG A 46 -6.86 -4.16 -17.48
C ARG A 46 -7.94 -4.54 -18.47
N ALA A 47 -8.64 -3.53 -18.99
CA ALA A 47 -9.66 -3.73 -20.00
C ALA A 47 -9.04 -4.36 -21.26
N ARG A 48 -9.49 -5.57 -21.63
CA ARG A 48 -9.06 -6.24 -22.87
C ARG A 48 -9.81 -5.70 -24.09
N SER A 49 -11.03 -5.22 -23.87
CA SER A 49 -11.91 -4.57 -24.85
C SER A 49 -12.45 -3.27 -24.25
N GLY A 50 -12.80 -2.31 -25.10
CA GLY A 50 -13.45 -1.09 -24.63
C GLY A 50 -14.92 -1.30 -24.27
N PHE A 51 -15.43 -0.47 -23.36
CA PHE A 51 -16.84 -0.37 -22.98
C PHE A 51 -17.36 1.01 -23.36
N VAL A 52 -18.10 1.07 -24.47
CA VAL A 52 -18.58 2.34 -25.05
C VAL A 52 -19.47 3.11 -24.08
N GLU A 53 -20.29 2.39 -23.29
CA GLU A 53 -21.22 2.98 -22.32
C GLU A 53 -20.53 3.84 -21.25
N PHE A 54 -19.31 3.48 -20.87
CA PHE A 54 -18.52 4.18 -19.86
C PHE A 54 -17.27 4.88 -20.46
N GLY A 55 -17.19 5.01 -21.78
CA GLY A 55 -16.02 5.60 -22.44
C GLY A 55 -14.70 4.85 -22.18
N ILE A 56 -14.76 3.59 -21.72
CA ILE A 56 -13.59 2.80 -21.37
C ILE A 56 -12.94 2.33 -22.66
N SER A 57 -11.67 2.64 -22.83
CA SER A 57 -10.88 2.20 -23.97
C SER A 57 -10.25 0.84 -23.71
N ALA A 58 -9.92 0.13 -24.79
CA ALA A 58 -9.06 -1.04 -24.67
C ALA A 58 -7.72 -0.62 -24.04
N ALA A 59 -7.22 -1.44 -23.11
CA ALA A 59 -6.03 -1.23 -22.28
C ALA A 59 -6.15 -0.21 -21.13
N ASP A 60 -7.33 0.40 -20.90
CA ASP A 60 -7.53 1.18 -19.68
C ASP A 60 -7.36 0.31 -18.44
N ILE A 61 -6.84 0.92 -17.37
CA ILE A 61 -6.69 0.27 -16.08
C ILE A 61 -7.84 0.74 -15.19
N LEU A 62 -8.63 -0.20 -14.70
CA LEU A 62 -9.75 0.06 -13.82
C LEU A 62 -9.34 -0.25 -12.37
N CYS A 63 -9.69 0.63 -11.45
CA CYS A 63 -9.54 0.42 -10.00
C CYS A 63 -10.58 1.24 -9.22
N CYS A 64 -10.58 1.11 -7.89
CA CYS A 64 -11.45 1.92 -7.04
C CYS A 64 -10.82 3.26 -6.71
N ARG A 65 -11.65 4.30 -6.56
CA ARG A 65 -11.19 5.65 -6.18
C ARG A 65 -10.39 5.65 -4.88
N ARG A 66 -10.80 4.81 -3.92
CA ARG A 66 -10.17 4.68 -2.61
C ARG A 66 -8.74 4.12 -2.65
N ASP A 67 -8.39 3.44 -3.74
CA ASP A 67 -7.05 2.91 -3.93
C ASP A 67 -6.10 3.98 -4.47
N LEU A 68 -6.58 5.21 -4.73
CA LEU A 68 -5.82 6.33 -5.27
C LEU A 68 -5.68 7.49 -4.26
N PRO A 69 -5.01 7.28 -3.12
CA PRO A 69 -5.02 8.25 -2.00
C PRO A 69 -4.37 9.59 -2.34
N THR A 70 -3.45 9.64 -3.31
CA THR A 70 -2.75 10.88 -3.71
C THR A 70 -3.43 11.62 -4.85
N ALA A 71 -4.52 11.06 -5.40
CA ALA A 71 -5.27 11.69 -6.48
C ALA A 71 -6.15 12.83 -5.95
N THR A 72 -6.14 13.95 -6.67
CA THR A 72 -7.03 15.09 -6.41
C THR A 72 -8.10 15.18 -7.50
N LEU A 73 -9.34 15.46 -7.09
CA LEU A 73 -10.45 15.67 -8.02
C LEU A 73 -10.39 17.10 -8.57
N GLY A 74 -10.29 17.23 -9.89
CA GLY A 74 -10.19 18.50 -10.61
C GLY A 74 -11.53 19.15 -10.95
N GLY A 75 -12.64 18.51 -10.59
CA GLY A 75 -14.00 18.94 -10.86
C GLY A 75 -14.97 17.74 -10.78
N SER A 76 -16.21 17.98 -10.36
CA SER A 76 -17.26 16.96 -10.34
C SER A 76 -18.54 17.52 -10.93
N THR A 77 -18.95 16.98 -12.06
CA THR A 77 -20.32 17.04 -12.58
C THR A 77 -21.02 15.76 -12.13
N GLY A 78 -22.26 15.85 -11.65
CA GLY A 78 -23.02 14.71 -11.15
C GLY A 78 -23.79 15.01 -9.87
N CYS A 79 -24.70 14.11 -9.49
CA CYS A 79 -25.66 14.33 -8.41
C CYS A 79 -25.03 14.06 -7.03
N CYS A 80 -24.35 12.93 -6.88
CA CYS A 80 -23.77 12.50 -5.61
C CYS A 80 -22.28 12.08 -5.73
N GLY A 81 -21.70 12.28 -6.91
CA GLY A 81 -20.29 12.02 -7.24
C GLY A 81 -20.02 12.40 -8.70
N PRO A 82 -18.81 12.17 -9.23
CA PRO A 82 -18.49 12.50 -10.61
C PRO A 82 -19.20 11.56 -11.60
N ASP A 83 -19.80 12.13 -12.64
CA ASP A 83 -20.46 11.41 -13.73
C ASP A 83 -19.45 10.87 -14.76
N GLY A 84 -18.23 11.42 -14.79
CA GLY A 84 -17.14 11.00 -15.68
C GLY A 84 -17.32 11.42 -17.14
N LEU A 85 -18.30 12.27 -17.46
CA LEU A 85 -18.66 12.59 -18.85
C LEU A 85 -17.79 13.69 -19.47
N ASP A 86 -17.16 14.54 -18.65
CA ASP A 86 -16.28 15.63 -19.10
C ASP A 86 -14.82 15.18 -19.33
N GLY A 87 -14.56 13.88 -19.28
CA GLY A 87 -13.24 13.29 -19.44
C GLY A 87 -12.40 13.32 -18.14
N PRO A 88 -11.06 13.33 -18.24
CA PRO A 88 -10.19 13.13 -17.09
C PRO A 88 -10.39 14.17 -15.98
N ASN A 89 -10.95 13.71 -14.86
CA ASN A 89 -11.26 14.53 -13.68
C ASN A 89 -10.33 14.23 -12.50
N LEU A 90 -9.50 13.18 -12.55
CA LEU A 90 -8.47 12.92 -11.54
C LEU A 90 -7.10 13.42 -11.97
N ARG A 91 -6.43 14.10 -11.04
CA ARG A 91 -5.12 14.71 -11.22
C ARG A 91 -4.14 14.23 -10.16
N CYS A 92 -2.89 14.04 -10.59
CA CYS A 92 -1.76 13.86 -9.69
C CYS A 92 -1.48 15.20 -8.97
N ALA A 93 -0.78 15.16 -7.84
CA ALA A 93 -0.30 16.35 -7.13
C ALA A 93 0.54 17.30 -8.01
N CYS A 94 1.17 16.79 -9.09
CA CYS A 94 1.87 17.63 -10.08
C CYS A 94 0.93 18.37 -11.06
N GLY A 95 -0.39 18.18 -10.95
CA GLY A 95 -1.42 18.76 -11.81
C GLY A 95 -1.76 17.95 -13.07
N ALA A 96 -0.96 16.94 -13.41
CA ALA A 96 -1.21 16.08 -14.56
C ALA A 96 -2.51 15.28 -14.37
N ALA A 97 -3.49 15.49 -15.25
CA ALA A 97 -4.67 14.63 -15.32
C ALA A 97 -4.25 13.23 -15.77
N PHE A 98 -4.79 12.18 -15.16
CA PHE A 98 -4.38 10.79 -15.44
C PHE A 98 -5.52 9.77 -15.50
N ALA A 99 -6.70 10.10 -14.99
CA ALA A 99 -7.83 9.18 -14.97
C ALA A 99 -9.18 9.91 -14.97
N THR A 100 -10.23 9.16 -15.31
CA THR A 100 -11.64 9.56 -15.18
C THR A 100 -12.29 8.72 -14.10
N GLU A 101 -12.82 9.37 -13.08
CA GLU A 101 -13.65 8.77 -12.03
C GLU A 101 -15.13 8.85 -12.44
N TYR A 102 -15.79 7.69 -12.39
CA TYR A 102 -17.24 7.52 -12.39
C TYR A 102 -17.62 7.14 -10.96
N GLY A 103 -18.46 7.94 -10.31
CA GLY A 103 -18.82 7.79 -8.90
C GLY A 103 -20.21 8.34 -8.57
N ASP A 104 -21.05 8.56 -9.58
CA ASP A 104 -22.42 9.02 -9.40
C ASP A 104 -23.36 7.83 -9.10
N CYS A 105 -24.44 8.08 -8.38
CA CYS A 105 -25.26 7.05 -7.71
C CYS A 105 -26.10 6.22 -8.69
N TYR A 106 -26.25 6.68 -9.93
CA TYR A 106 -26.99 5.97 -10.98
C TYR A 106 -26.09 5.08 -11.86
N GLN A 107 -24.80 5.02 -11.58
CA GLN A 107 -23.86 4.19 -12.34
C GLN A 107 -22.91 3.43 -11.40
N PRO A 108 -22.20 2.42 -11.90
CA PRO A 108 -21.13 1.78 -11.13
C PRO A 108 -20.01 2.77 -10.84
N HIS A 109 -19.41 2.64 -9.66
CA HIS A 109 -18.27 3.44 -9.28
C HIS A 109 -16.98 2.80 -9.78
N VAL A 110 -16.21 3.50 -10.60
CA VAL A 110 -14.94 3.02 -11.14
C VAL A 110 -14.05 4.19 -11.53
N VAL A 111 -12.74 3.99 -11.38
CA VAL A 111 -11.75 4.89 -11.97
C VAL A 111 -11.14 4.24 -13.20
N CYS A 112 -11.23 4.92 -14.33
CA CYS A 112 -10.62 4.52 -15.60
C CYS A 112 -9.32 5.32 -15.80
N VAL A 113 -8.19 4.64 -15.61
CA VAL A 113 -6.85 5.22 -15.69
C VAL A 113 -6.30 5.08 -17.12
N ASP A 114 -5.84 6.20 -17.69
CA ASP A 114 -5.22 6.22 -19.03
C ASP A 114 -3.80 5.63 -18.96
N PRO A 115 -3.54 4.48 -19.60
CA PRO A 115 -2.24 3.79 -19.56
C PRO A 115 -1.12 4.58 -20.26
N ARG A 116 -1.45 5.66 -20.99
CA ARG A 116 -0.46 6.57 -21.58
C ARG A 116 0.07 7.58 -20.57
N ARG A 117 -0.58 7.71 -19.41
CA ARG A 117 -0.26 8.72 -18.37
C ARG A 117 0.23 8.09 -17.08
N VAL A 118 0.12 6.78 -16.95
CA VAL A 118 0.47 6.00 -15.77
C VAL A 118 1.32 4.80 -16.19
N ASP A 119 2.30 4.46 -15.37
CA ASP A 119 3.05 3.20 -15.45
C ASP A 119 2.61 2.27 -14.32
N CYS A 120 2.59 0.96 -14.58
CA CYS A 120 2.43 -0.04 -13.53
C CYS A 120 3.81 -0.53 -13.12
N ALA A 121 4.27 -0.10 -11.95
CA ALA A 121 5.48 -0.61 -11.33
C ALA A 121 5.13 -1.82 -10.44
N PRO A 122 6.04 -2.81 -10.28
CA PRO A 122 5.89 -3.80 -9.22
C PRO A 122 5.67 -3.09 -7.89
N ALA A 123 4.65 -3.48 -7.13
CA ALA A 123 4.43 -2.88 -5.82
C ALA A 123 5.63 -3.19 -4.93
N THR A 124 6.23 -2.16 -4.34
CA THR A 124 7.14 -2.33 -3.22
C THR A 124 6.31 -2.92 -2.08
N PRO A 125 6.66 -4.08 -1.52
CA PRO A 125 5.86 -4.67 -0.45
C PRO A 125 5.78 -3.67 0.72
N GLU A 126 4.57 -3.38 1.19
CA GLU A 126 4.40 -2.56 2.40
C GLU A 126 5.10 -3.26 3.56
N VAL A 127 6.08 -2.59 4.13
CA VAL A 127 6.82 -3.06 5.29
C VAL A 127 6.07 -2.59 6.53
N GLY A 128 5.26 -3.46 7.12
CA GLY A 128 4.74 -3.25 8.47
C GLY A 128 5.85 -3.44 9.49
N VAL A 129 6.38 -2.36 10.05
CA VAL A 129 7.26 -2.43 11.22
C VAL A 129 6.37 -2.51 12.47
N HIS A 130 6.20 -3.71 13.01
CA HIS A 130 5.50 -3.91 14.27
C HIS A 130 6.53 -3.98 15.40
N VAL A 131 6.77 -2.84 16.06
CA VAL A 131 7.54 -2.83 17.31
C VAL A 131 6.56 -3.06 18.45
N TYR A 132 6.64 -4.22 19.10
CA TYR A 132 6.01 -4.44 20.39
C TYR A 132 6.99 -3.98 21.46
N PRO A 133 6.80 -2.82 22.10
CA PRO A 133 7.65 -2.49 23.22
C PRO A 133 7.38 -3.51 24.34
N PRO A 134 8.41 -4.18 24.90
CA PRO A 134 8.24 -4.70 26.25
C PRO A 134 7.88 -3.50 27.13
N ASN A 135 6.99 -3.71 28.10
CA ASN A 135 6.65 -2.70 29.11
C ASN A 135 7.91 -1.87 29.45
N ALA A 136 7.85 -0.53 29.29
CA ALA A 136 9.01 0.38 29.29
C ALA A 136 9.90 0.32 30.55
N SER A 137 9.46 -0.43 31.55
CA SER A 137 10.19 -0.77 32.78
C SER A 137 11.09 -2.03 32.66
N HIS A 138 11.15 -2.69 31.50
CA HIS A 138 11.96 -3.91 31.30
C HIS A 138 13.37 -3.59 30.75
N PRO A 139 14.44 -4.23 31.28
CA PRO A 139 15.83 -4.00 30.83
C PRO A 139 16.07 -4.19 29.33
N SER A 140 15.30 -5.08 28.69
CA SER A 140 15.43 -5.40 27.26
C SER A 140 15.00 -4.26 26.32
N ALA A 141 14.14 -3.32 26.78
CA ALA A 141 13.77 -2.14 25.98
C ALA A 141 14.97 -1.19 25.78
N TRP A 142 15.74 -0.98 26.86
CA TRP A 142 16.91 -0.11 26.84
C TRP A 142 18.07 -0.73 26.06
N THR A 143 18.26 -2.05 26.16
CA THR A 143 19.24 -2.78 25.33
C THR A 143 18.87 -2.73 23.85
N PHE A 144 17.59 -2.85 23.50
CA PHE A 144 17.14 -2.71 22.11
C PHE A 144 17.37 -1.29 21.58
N ALA A 145 17.02 -0.26 22.35
CA ALA A 145 17.24 1.13 21.96
C ALA A 145 18.73 1.45 21.79
N ALA A 146 19.59 0.95 22.68
CA ALA A 146 21.04 1.09 22.56
C ALA A 146 21.61 0.37 21.33
N TRP A 147 21.14 -0.84 21.04
CA TRP A 147 21.52 -1.60 19.84
C TRP A 147 21.06 -0.89 18.56
N LEU A 148 19.83 -0.36 18.51
CA LEU A 148 19.34 0.39 17.35
C LEU A 148 20.15 1.67 17.12
N HIS A 149 20.53 2.35 18.19
CA HIS A 149 21.40 3.54 18.11
C HIS A 149 22.77 3.21 17.52
N GLU A 150 23.41 2.13 17.97
CA GLU A 150 24.70 1.69 17.44
C GLU A 150 24.60 1.28 15.96
N LEU A 151 23.55 0.55 15.58
CA LEU A 151 23.31 0.16 14.19
C LEU A 151 23.05 1.36 13.26
N LEU A 152 22.41 2.42 13.78
CA LEU A 152 21.92 3.55 12.98
C LEU A 152 22.77 4.82 13.10
N GLU A 153 23.85 4.78 13.88
CA GLU A 153 24.75 5.93 14.14
C GLU A 153 24.00 7.22 14.53
N LEU A 154 22.90 7.09 15.27
CA LEU A 154 22.08 8.25 15.66
C LEU A 154 22.80 9.05 16.76
N PRO A 155 22.79 10.39 16.75
CA PRO A 155 23.29 11.18 17.87
C PRO A 155 22.22 11.26 18.98
N ASP A 156 22.55 10.72 20.16
CA ASP A 156 21.78 10.80 21.42
C ASP A 156 20.37 10.16 21.40
N TRP A 157 20.28 8.92 21.90
CA TRP A 157 19.03 8.14 22.00
C TRP A 157 18.30 8.25 23.34
N TYR A 158 18.95 8.84 24.36
CA TYR A 158 18.35 8.98 25.69
C TYR A 158 17.19 9.99 25.64
N GLY A 159 15.95 9.48 25.68
CA GLY A 159 14.73 10.29 25.70
C GLY A 159 14.03 10.46 24.35
N LEU A 160 14.48 9.78 23.29
CA LEU A 160 13.75 9.74 22.03
C LEU A 160 12.53 8.81 22.14
N ASP A 161 11.38 9.34 21.74
CA ASP A 161 10.17 8.56 21.52
C ASP A 161 10.44 7.50 20.44
N LEU A 162 10.09 6.25 20.72
CA LEU A 162 10.28 5.13 19.80
C LEU A 162 9.61 5.41 18.44
N ASP A 163 8.49 6.14 18.44
CA ASP A 163 7.78 6.55 17.24
C ASP A 163 8.59 7.54 16.38
N LEU A 164 9.38 8.43 17.00
CA LEU A 164 10.26 9.36 16.29
C LEU A 164 11.43 8.62 15.63
N LEU A 165 11.96 7.62 16.32
CA LEU A 165 13.06 6.79 15.84
C LEU A 165 12.65 5.97 14.61
N VAL A 166 11.44 5.38 14.63
CA VAL A 166 10.85 4.66 13.49
C VAL A 166 10.60 5.59 12.30
N ARG A 167 10.13 6.81 12.54
CA ARG A 167 9.90 7.81 11.48
C ARG A 167 11.20 8.30 10.83
N ASP A 168 12.23 8.59 11.61
CA ASP A 168 13.54 9.02 11.08
C ASP A 168 14.19 7.88 10.27
N TRP A 169 14.04 6.63 10.71
CA TRP A 169 14.48 5.45 9.95
C TRP A 169 13.72 5.27 8.63
N ALA A 170 12.39 5.38 8.63
CA ALA A 170 11.58 5.26 7.41
C ALA A 170 11.98 6.29 6.34
N GLY A 171 12.50 7.45 6.75
CA GLY A 171 13.05 8.48 5.84
C GLY A 171 14.45 8.18 5.30
N ARG A 172 15.21 7.27 5.92
CA ARG A 172 16.63 6.97 5.60
C ARG A 172 16.88 5.57 5.05
N ALA A 173 15.93 4.64 5.20
CA ALA A 173 16.13 3.25 4.83
C ALA A 173 16.36 3.10 3.30
N PRO A 174 17.38 2.32 2.88
CA PRO A 174 17.55 1.95 1.48
C PRO A 174 16.36 1.09 1.01
N VAL A 175 16.15 1.06 -0.30
CA VAL A 175 14.99 0.57 -1.08
C VAL A 175 14.69 -0.94 -0.93
N MET A 176 14.86 -1.53 0.24
CA MET A 176 14.64 -2.95 0.54
C MET A 176 13.68 -3.12 1.72
N PRO A 177 12.85 -4.18 1.72
CA PRO A 177 11.95 -4.46 2.83
C PRO A 177 12.75 -4.92 4.05
N ILE A 178 12.51 -4.34 5.24
CA ILE A 178 13.06 -4.87 6.51
C ILE A 178 11.94 -4.92 7.55
N VAL A 179 11.49 -6.12 7.88
CA VAL A 179 10.55 -6.36 8.98
C VAL A 179 11.36 -6.78 10.21
N VAL A 180 11.44 -5.92 11.22
CA VAL A 180 12.06 -6.24 12.52
C VAL A 180 10.98 -6.80 13.44
N ILE A 181 11.07 -8.09 13.79
CA ILE A 181 10.19 -8.73 14.78
C ILE A 181 11.05 -9.05 16.02
N TRP A 182 10.79 -8.37 17.14
CA TRP A 182 11.40 -8.69 18.43
C TRP A 182 10.40 -9.49 19.28
N LEU A 183 10.68 -10.78 19.48
CA LEU A 183 9.91 -11.63 20.39
C LEU A 183 10.81 -11.99 21.57
N ASP A 184 10.65 -11.29 22.69
CA ASP A 184 11.22 -11.76 23.95
C ASP A 184 10.40 -11.27 25.14
N THR A 185 9.24 -11.89 25.36
CA THR A 185 8.62 -11.90 26.67
C THR A 185 8.46 -13.33 27.19
N ALA A 186 8.64 -13.50 28.50
CA ALA A 186 8.32 -14.75 29.20
C ALA A 186 6.86 -15.17 29.01
N ARG A 187 5.97 -14.21 28.70
CA ARG A 187 4.56 -14.42 28.39
C ARG A 187 4.34 -15.09 27.03
N GLU A 188 5.12 -14.76 26.01
CA GLU A 188 5.05 -15.39 24.68
C GLU A 188 5.65 -16.80 24.70
N ARG A 189 6.74 -17.00 25.47
CA ARG A 189 7.28 -18.34 25.77
C ARG A 189 6.24 -19.23 26.45
N ALA A 190 5.46 -18.69 27.39
CA ALA A 190 4.39 -19.39 28.07
C ALA A 190 3.13 -19.62 27.20
N ALA A 191 2.89 -18.76 26.19
CA ALA A 191 1.75 -18.86 25.27
C ALA A 191 1.98 -19.83 24.11
N GLY A 192 3.18 -20.40 23.96
CA GLY A 192 3.46 -21.43 22.96
C GLY A 192 3.34 -20.98 21.52
N VAL A 193 3.55 -19.68 21.23
CA VAL A 193 3.53 -19.17 19.85
C VAL A 193 4.64 -19.87 19.05
N PRO A 194 4.32 -20.70 18.05
CA PRO A 194 5.33 -21.45 17.32
C PRO A 194 6.03 -20.49 16.37
N VAL A 195 7.14 -19.90 16.83
CA VAL A 195 8.01 -19.01 16.04
C VAL A 195 8.39 -19.66 14.70
N GLY A 196 8.56 -20.98 14.65
CA GLY A 196 8.81 -21.72 13.43
C GLY A 196 7.69 -21.67 12.38
N GLU A 197 6.42 -21.57 12.80
CA GLU A 197 5.27 -21.44 11.89
C GLU A 197 5.19 -20.02 11.33
N LEU A 198 5.51 -19.01 12.15
CA LEU A 198 5.61 -17.62 11.71
C LEU A 198 6.75 -17.45 10.69
N ILE A 199 7.92 -18.01 10.97
CA ILE A 199 9.07 -18.02 10.04
C ILE A 199 8.73 -18.78 8.75
N GLY A 200 8.02 -19.91 8.85
CA GLY A 200 7.57 -20.67 7.68
C GLY A 200 6.60 -19.90 6.78
N ARG A 201 5.70 -19.08 7.36
CA ARG A 201 4.80 -18.19 6.62
C ARG A 201 5.50 -16.99 5.98
N LEU A 202 6.69 -16.65 6.46
CA LEU A 202 7.51 -15.53 6.03
C LEU A 202 8.66 -15.96 5.08
N ALA A 203 8.84 -17.25 4.84
CA ALA A 203 9.86 -17.79 3.94
C ALA A 203 9.63 -17.34 2.49
N GLY A 204 10.54 -16.50 1.98
CA GLY A 204 10.51 -15.98 0.61
C GLY A 204 10.45 -14.46 0.48
N ALA A 205 10.20 -13.74 1.59
CA ALA A 205 10.39 -12.30 1.64
C ALA A 205 11.81 -11.96 2.14
N PRO A 206 12.43 -10.86 1.70
CA PRO A 206 13.69 -10.38 2.26
C PRO A 206 13.43 -9.87 3.68
N ILE A 207 13.40 -10.80 4.64
CA ILE A 207 13.08 -10.52 6.04
C ILE A 207 14.32 -10.82 6.87
N THR A 208 14.72 -9.86 7.70
CA THR A 208 15.73 -10.07 8.74
C THR A 208 15.03 -10.27 10.07
N VAL A 209 14.86 -11.53 10.47
CA VAL A 209 14.38 -11.87 11.82
C VAL A 209 15.57 -11.82 12.77
N ILE A 210 15.52 -10.95 13.78
CA ILE A 210 16.55 -10.86 14.82
C ILE A 210 15.98 -11.48 16.09
N THR A 211 16.38 -12.70 16.38
CA THR A 211 16.12 -13.34 17.68
C THR A 211 17.28 -13.02 18.62
N PRO A 212 17.05 -12.65 19.89
CA PRO A 212 18.12 -12.59 20.85
C PRO A 212 18.79 -13.97 20.96
N VAL A 213 20.11 -13.99 20.95
CA VAL A 213 20.88 -15.14 21.43
C VAL A 213 20.50 -15.27 22.90
N GLY A 214 19.79 -16.33 23.27
CA GLY A 214 19.44 -16.55 24.66
C GLY A 214 20.71 -16.62 25.49
N ASP A 215 20.80 -15.79 26.52
CA ASP A 215 21.71 -16.08 27.63
C ASP A 215 21.19 -17.38 28.27
N GLY A 216 22.04 -18.42 28.25
CA GLY A 216 21.75 -19.70 28.90
C GLY A 216 21.57 -19.58 30.40
#